data_AF-A0A952B795-F1
#
_entry.id   AF-A0A952B795-F1
#
_cell.length_a   1.000
_cell.length_b   1.000
_cell.length_c   1.000
_cell.angle_alpha   90.00
_cell.angle_beta   90.00
_cell.angle_gamma   90.00
#
_symmetry.space_group_name_H-M   'P 1'
#
loop_
_entity.id
_entity.type
_entity.pdbx_description
1 polymer ?
#
loop_
_entity_poly.entity_id
_entity_poly.type
_entity_poly.pdbx_seq_one_letter_code
_entity_poly.pdbx_strand_id
1 'polypeptide(L)'
;MDQFIQQHEKKVIGVLNGFDRLVLCGSLRMLSFTAGMMEFLSVMRVLLKDFGEYVEKTTMRLKEASYEAAKRLDRPIIYLPSSNTRKEKLARKTMQTDGIKKGLICILTCVEPCISYKVEPNPKLKKLVLSPGER
;
A
#
# COMPACT_ATOMS: atom_id res chain seq x y z
N MET A 1 8.55 17.95 -22.38
CA MET A 1 8.05 16.57 -22.19
C MET A 1 8.82 15.62 -23.09
N ASP A 2 8.96 15.97 -24.37
CA ASP A 2 9.60 15.12 -25.38
C ASP A 2 11.08 14.79 -25.12
N GLN A 3 11.86 15.75 -24.62
CA GLN A 3 13.27 15.48 -24.24
C GLN A 3 13.42 14.44 -23.13
N PHE A 4 12.52 14.41 -22.14
CA PHE A 4 12.56 13.41 -21.07
C PHE A 4 12.18 12.02 -21.57
N ILE A 5 11.16 11.96 -22.45
CA ILE A 5 10.74 10.70 -23.09
C ILE A 5 11.86 10.18 -23.99
N GLN A 6 12.50 11.03 -24.80
CA GLN A 6 13.65 10.65 -25.63
C GLN A 6 14.84 10.15 -24.80
N GLN A 7 15.19 10.83 -23.70
CA GLN A 7 16.30 10.42 -22.84
C GLN A 7 16.05 9.08 -22.12
N HIS A 8 14.79 8.70 -21.92
CA HIS A 8 14.41 7.49 -21.18
C HIS A 8 13.62 6.49 -22.02
N GLU A 9 13.64 6.60 -23.35
CA GLU A 9 12.81 5.82 -24.27
C GLU A 9 12.88 4.32 -23.97
N LYS A 10 14.09 3.79 -23.73
CA LYS A 10 14.32 2.37 -23.39
C LYS A 10 13.68 1.90 -22.09
N LYS A 11 13.27 2.82 -21.20
CA LYS A 11 12.62 2.55 -19.91
C LYS A 11 11.13 2.87 -19.92
N VAL A 12 10.63 3.52 -20.98
CA VAL A 12 9.23 3.92 -21.11
C VAL A 12 8.48 2.85 -21.90
N ILE A 13 7.50 2.21 -21.26
CA ILE A 13 6.68 1.16 -21.88
C ILE A 13 5.51 1.77 -22.69
N GLY A 14 5.15 3.03 -22.41
CA GLY A 14 4.11 3.79 -23.12
C GLY A 14 3.80 5.13 -22.45
N VAL A 15 3.03 5.98 -23.15
CA VAL A 15 2.55 7.28 -22.66
C VAL A 15 1.02 7.25 -22.60
N LEU A 16 0.44 7.49 -21.43
CA LEU A 16 -1.01 7.62 -21.24
C LEU A 16 -1.37 9.10 -21.13
N ASN A 17 -2.24 9.58 -22.02
CA ASN A 17 -2.82 10.92 -21.97
C ASN A 17 -4.32 10.80 -21.69
N GLY A 18 -4.84 11.62 -20.77
CA GLY A 18 -6.25 11.62 -20.42
C GLY A 18 -6.66 12.94 -19.78
N PHE A 19 -7.96 13.23 -19.81
CA PHE A 19 -8.53 14.40 -19.13
C PHE A 19 -8.78 14.08 -17.65
N ASP A 20 -8.47 15.05 -16.79
CA ASP A 20 -8.74 15.07 -15.34
C ASP A 20 -7.99 14.03 -14.47
N ARG A 21 -8.42 12.76 -14.41
CA ARG A 21 -7.92 11.80 -13.39
C ARG A 21 -7.54 10.43 -13.97
N LEU A 22 -6.29 10.03 -13.77
CA LEU A 22 -5.81 8.66 -13.99
C LEU A 22 -5.79 7.90 -12.65
N VAL A 23 -6.46 6.75 -12.59
CA VAL A 23 -6.39 5.84 -11.43
C VAL A 23 -5.65 4.58 -11.87
N LEU A 24 -4.49 4.33 -11.26
CA LEU A 24 -3.73 3.10 -11.47
C LEU A 24 -4.06 2.14 -10.33
N CYS A 25 -4.59 0.96 -10.67
CA CYS A 25 -4.91 -0.09 -9.70
C CYS A 25 -4.19 -1.38 -10.08
N GLY A 26 -3.42 -1.92 -9.14
CA GLY A 26 -2.80 -3.24 -9.25
C GLY A 26 -3.39 -4.15 -8.18
N SER A 27 -3.62 -5.42 -8.51
CA SER A 27 -4.02 -6.46 -7.55
C SER A 27 -2.95 -7.53 -7.43
N LEU A 28 -2.54 -7.84 -6.20
CA LEU A 28 -1.67 -8.97 -5.90
C LEU A 28 -2.52 -10.23 -5.76
N ARG A 29 -2.96 -10.79 -6.90
CA ARG A 29 -3.94 -11.89 -6.95
C ARG A 29 -3.56 -13.10 -6.10
N MET A 30 -2.28 -13.45 -6.02
CA MET A 30 -1.79 -14.54 -5.17
C MET A 30 -2.15 -14.33 -3.69
N LEU A 31 -2.18 -13.09 -3.22
CA LEU A 31 -2.49 -12.78 -1.83
C LEU A 31 -4.00 -12.71 -1.55
N SER A 32 -4.85 -12.83 -2.58
CA SER A 32 -6.30 -12.62 -2.47
C SER A 32 -7.08 -13.87 -2.06
N PHE A 33 -6.45 -15.03 -1.95
CA PHE A 33 -7.07 -16.27 -1.49
C PHE A 33 -6.06 -17.15 -0.74
N THR A 34 -6.57 -18.00 0.17
CA THR A 34 -5.74 -18.76 1.13
C THR A 34 -4.67 -19.64 0.46
N ALA A 35 -5.03 -20.36 -0.61
CA ALA A 35 -4.07 -21.23 -1.29
C ALA A 35 -2.92 -20.44 -1.94
N GLY A 36 -3.21 -19.29 -2.54
CA GLY A 36 -2.19 -18.41 -3.12
C GLY A 36 -1.32 -17.77 -2.05
N MET A 37 -1.90 -17.42 -0.90
CA MET A 37 -1.13 -16.90 0.23
C MET A 37 -0.20 -17.97 0.82
N MET A 38 -0.66 -19.21 0.90
CA MET A 38 0.17 -20.36 1.30
C MET A 38 1.34 -20.58 0.34
N GLU A 39 1.09 -20.52 -0.97
CA GLU A 39 2.13 -20.62 -1.99
C GLU A 39 3.14 -19.48 -1.89
N PHE A 40 2.66 -18.25 -1.72
CA PHE A 40 3.51 -17.08 -1.50
C PHE A 40 4.42 -17.25 -0.27
N LEU A 41 3.87 -17.67 0.87
CA LEU A 41 4.67 -17.92 2.08
C LEU A 41 5.69 -19.03 1.88
N SER A 42 5.34 -20.07 1.10
CA SER A 42 6.26 -21.15 0.75
C SER A 42 7.44 -20.64 -0.09
N VAL A 43 7.17 -19.87 -1.15
CA VAL A 43 8.20 -19.25 -2.00
C VAL A 43 9.10 -18.31 -1.19
N MET A 44 8.50 -17.53 -0.28
CA MET A 44 9.24 -16.62 0.61
C MET A 44 9.91 -17.31 1.79
N ARG A 45 9.73 -18.64 1.94
CA ARG A 45 10.26 -19.46 3.05
C ARG A 45 9.85 -18.95 4.44
N VAL A 46 8.63 -18.45 4.56
CA VAL A 46 8.06 -17.99 5.82
C VAL A 46 7.25 -19.12 6.45
N LEU A 47 7.62 -19.52 7.67
CA LEU A 47 6.86 -20.53 8.42
C LEU A 47 5.56 -19.92 8.95
N LEU A 48 4.51 -20.73 9.05
CA LEU A 48 3.21 -20.26 9.57
C LEU A 48 3.29 -19.70 10.99
N LYS A 49 4.17 -20.23 11.85
CA LYS A 49 4.40 -19.68 13.19
C LYS A 49 4.99 -18.26 13.19
N ASP A 50 5.69 -17.89 12.12
CA ASP A 50 6.37 -16.60 11.95
C ASP A 50 5.54 -15.64 11.06
N PHE A 51 4.35 -16.06 10.64
CA PHE A 51 3.48 -15.33 9.72
C PHE A 51 3.19 -13.89 10.20
N GLY A 52 2.76 -13.75 11.46
CA GLY A 52 2.34 -12.46 12.02
C GLY A 52 3.48 -11.43 11.99
N GLU A 53 4.65 -11.82 12.50
CA GLU A 53 5.85 -10.97 12.49
C GLU A 53 6.26 -10.60 11.06
N TYR A 54 6.24 -11.57 10.14
CA TYR A 54 6.61 -11.32 8.75
C TYR A 54 5.71 -10.28 8.07
N VAL A 55 4.38 -10.42 8.18
CA VAL A 55 3.44 -9.49 7.53
C VAL A 55 3.47 -8.11 8.17
N GLU A 56 3.65 -8.05 9.49
CA GLU A 56 3.76 -6.78 10.20
C GLU A 56 5.04 -6.02 9.78
N LYS A 57 6.20 -6.70 9.80
CA LYS A 57 7.47 -6.13 9.35
C LYS A 57 7.42 -5.67 7.89
N THR A 58 6.82 -6.47 7.01
CA THR A 58 6.64 -6.11 5.60
C THR A 58 5.77 -4.86 5.45
N THR A 59 4.69 -4.76 6.23
CA THR A 59 3.80 -3.60 6.24
C THR A 59 4.50 -2.35 6.77
N MET A 60 5.26 -2.45 7.85
CA MET A 60 6.03 -1.33 8.40
C MET A 60 7.04 -0.81 7.38
N ARG A 61 7.81 -1.71 6.74
CA ARG A 61 8.79 -1.34 5.70
C ARG A 61 8.13 -0.60 4.54
N LEU A 62 6.95 -1.05 4.10
CA LEU A 62 6.20 -0.38 3.03
C LEU A 62 5.71 1.02 3.45
N LYS A 63 5.19 1.15 4.68
CA LYS A 63 4.78 2.45 5.24
C LYS A 63 5.96 3.40 5.34
N GLU A 64 7.10 2.95 5.86
CA GLU A 64 8.31 3.77 6.00
C GLU A 64 8.82 4.27 4.65
N ALA A 65 8.93 3.39 3.65
CA ALA A 65 9.32 3.77 2.30
C ALA A 65 8.33 4.77 1.67
N SER A 66 7.03 4.62 1.95
CA SER A 66 6.01 5.56 1.48
C SER A 66 6.13 6.92 2.17
N TYR A 67 6.53 6.95 3.44
CA TYR A 67 6.69 8.18 4.23
C TYR A 67 8.01 8.90 3.97
N GLU A 68 9.01 8.22 3.42
CA GLU A 68 10.34 8.79 3.17
C GLU A 68 10.28 10.09 2.34
N ALA A 69 9.46 10.10 1.28
CA ALA A 69 9.29 11.29 0.45
C ALA A 69 8.66 12.47 1.22
N ALA A 70 7.70 12.20 2.12
CA ALA A 70 7.10 13.22 2.95
C ALA A 70 8.08 13.75 3.99
N LYS A 71 8.82 12.87 4.68
CA LYS A 71 9.83 13.24 5.68
C LYS A 71 10.93 14.11 5.05
N ARG A 72 11.43 13.74 3.87
CA ARG A 72 12.48 14.49 3.16
C ARG A 72 12.01 15.88 2.72
N LEU A 73 10.74 16.04 2.40
CA LEU A 73 10.14 17.29 1.91
C LEU A 73 9.44 18.09 3.03
N ASP A 74 9.58 17.66 4.28
CA ASP A 74 8.89 18.22 5.45
C ASP A 74 7.38 18.38 5.22
N ARG A 75 6.74 17.32 4.69
CA ARG A 75 5.30 17.29 4.40
C ARG A 75 4.54 16.58 5.51
N PRO A 76 3.33 17.06 5.86
CA PRO A 76 2.56 16.47 6.94
C PRO A 76 2.05 15.08 6.57
N ILE A 77 2.12 14.17 7.55
CA ILE A 77 1.49 12.85 7.51
C ILE A 77 0.28 12.91 8.45
N ILE A 78 -0.93 12.90 7.88
CA ILE A 78 -2.17 13.19 8.59
C ILE A 78 -3.00 11.89 8.69
N TYR A 79 -3.39 11.51 9.91
CA TYR A 79 -4.33 10.42 10.13
C TYR A 79 -5.78 10.89 9.94
N LEU A 80 -6.55 10.15 9.16
CA LEU A 80 -7.96 10.36 8.91
C LEU A 80 -8.77 9.36 9.73
N PRO A 81 -9.56 9.83 10.72
CA PRO A 81 -10.35 8.94 11.56
C PRO A 81 -11.63 8.45 10.86
N SER A 82 -12.03 9.04 9.73
CA SER A 82 -13.26 8.72 9.03
C SER A 82 -13.08 8.69 7.51
N SER A 83 -13.69 7.70 6.87
CA SER A 83 -13.80 7.62 5.40
C SER A 83 -14.64 8.75 4.80
N ASN A 84 -15.51 9.40 5.60
CA ASN A 84 -16.34 10.53 5.15
C ASN A 84 -15.52 11.82 4.94
N THR A 85 -14.27 11.87 5.42
CA THR A 85 -13.41 13.03 5.22
C THR A 85 -12.98 13.13 3.75
N ARG A 86 -13.36 14.23 3.08
CA ARG A 86 -12.96 14.51 1.70
C ARG A 86 -11.46 14.80 1.59
N LYS A 87 -10.69 13.78 1.20
CA LYS A 87 -9.22 13.81 1.03
C LYS A 87 -8.73 15.00 0.20
N GLU A 88 -9.42 15.31 -0.91
CA GLU A 88 -9.05 16.43 -1.78
C GLU A 88 -9.17 17.79 -1.08
N LYS A 89 -10.26 18.01 -0.33
CA LYS A 89 -10.47 19.27 0.40
C LYS A 89 -9.36 19.49 1.44
N LEU A 90 -8.97 18.42 2.12
CA LEU A 90 -7.88 18.46 3.10
C LEU A 90 -6.53 18.77 2.42
N ALA A 91 -6.19 18.05 1.35
CA ALA A 91 -4.97 18.30 0.60
C ALA A 91 -4.91 19.74 0.05
N ARG A 92 -6.01 20.26 -0.53
CA ARG A 92 -6.07 21.64 -1.02
C ARG A 92 -5.90 22.67 0.10
N LYS A 93 -6.44 22.41 1.29
CA LYS A 93 -6.24 23.27 2.46
C LYS A 93 -4.76 23.33 2.84
N THR A 94 -4.11 22.16 2.99
CA THR A 94 -2.66 22.09 3.29
C THR A 94 -1.83 22.80 2.22
N MET A 95 -2.16 22.59 0.94
CA MET A 95 -1.50 23.25 -0.18
C MET A 95 -1.56 24.78 -0.08
N GLN A 96 -2.72 25.34 0.30
CA GLN A 96 -2.90 26.79 0.48
C GLN A 96 -2.17 27.31 1.71
N THR A 97 -2.26 26.62 2.84
CA THR A 97 -1.61 27.01 4.10
C THR A 97 -0.09 27.01 3.97
N ASP A 98 0.47 26.00 3.31
CA ASP A 98 1.92 25.80 3.21
C ASP A 98 2.52 26.39 1.91
N GLY A 99 1.70 27.08 1.11
CA GLY A 99 2.14 27.74 -0.14
C GLY A 99 2.68 26.79 -1.22
N ILE A 100 2.23 25.54 -1.24
CA ILE A 100 2.79 24.49 -2.10
C ILE A 100 2.29 24.67 -3.53
N LYS A 101 3.20 24.99 -4.46
CA LYS A 101 2.85 25.16 -5.89
C LYS A 101 2.95 23.87 -6.71
N LYS A 102 3.89 22.99 -6.37
CA LYS A 102 4.19 21.74 -7.09
C LYS A 102 4.76 20.68 -6.15
N GLY A 103 4.52 19.41 -6.47
CA GLY A 103 5.09 18.25 -5.76
C GLY A 103 4.14 17.63 -4.74
N LEU A 104 4.71 16.86 -3.79
CA LEU A 104 3.97 16.22 -2.72
C LEU A 104 3.38 17.27 -1.77
N ILE A 105 2.08 17.18 -1.52
CA ILE A 105 1.34 18.08 -0.62
C ILE A 105 1.33 17.52 0.81
N CYS A 106 0.81 16.31 0.98
CA CYS A 106 0.70 15.63 2.27
C CYS A 106 0.53 14.12 2.03
N ILE A 107 0.76 13.32 3.07
CA ILE A 107 0.34 11.91 3.11
C ILE A 107 -0.88 11.81 4.02
N LEU A 108 -1.93 11.15 3.54
CA LEU A 108 -3.13 10.87 4.31
C LEU A 108 -3.16 9.38 4.64
N THR A 109 -3.32 9.06 5.91
CA THR A 109 -3.37 7.68 6.41
C THR A 109 -4.74 7.40 7.00
N CYS A 110 -5.24 6.17 6.92
CA CYS A 110 -6.50 5.77 7.55
C CYS A 110 -6.43 4.28 7.87
N VAL A 111 -7.22 3.86 8.87
CA VAL A 111 -7.51 2.43 9.06
C VAL A 111 -8.64 2.07 8.10
N GLU A 112 -8.39 1.08 7.24
CA GLU A 112 -9.42 0.48 6.40
C GLU A 112 -9.76 -0.91 6.99
N PRO A 113 -11.03 -1.18 7.32
CA PRO A 113 -11.43 -2.52 7.73
C PRO A 113 -11.18 -3.47 6.56
N CYS A 114 -10.26 -4.41 6.76
CA CYS A 114 -9.89 -5.41 5.77
C CYS A 114 -9.93 -6.80 6.38
N ILE A 115 -10.28 -7.79 5.56
CA ILE A 115 -10.11 -9.19 5.92
C ILE A 115 -8.64 -9.52 5.72
N SER A 116 -7.96 -9.91 6.80
CA SER A 116 -6.61 -10.47 6.76
C SER A 116 -6.66 -11.98 7.02
N TYR A 117 -5.52 -12.68 6.94
CA TYR A 117 -5.43 -14.10 7.29
C TYR A 117 -5.14 -14.29 8.78
N LYS A 118 -5.55 -15.43 9.33
CA LYS A 118 -5.19 -15.92 10.65
C LYS A 118 -4.41 -17.23 10.53
N VAL A 119 -3.50 -17.47 11.45
CA VAL A 119 -2.84 -18.77 11.61
C VAL A 119 -3.39 -19.44 12.85
N GLU A 120 -3.95 -20.63 12.68
CA GLU A 120 -4.68 -21.33 13.72
C GLU A 120 -4.19 -22.78 13.84
N PRO A 121 -4.17 -23.35 15.05
CA PRO A 121 -3.91 -24.78 15.22
C PRO A 121 -5.12 -25.59 14.74
N ASN A 122 -4.87 -26.64 13.96
CA ASN A 122 -5.85 -27.64 13.61
C ASN A 122 -5.58 -28.94 14.41
N PRO A 123 -6.38 -29.25 15.45
CA PRO A 123 -6.14 -30.42 16.30
C PRO A 123 -6.23 -31.75 15.54
N LYS A 124 -7.13 -31.85 14.54
CA LYS A 124 -7.30 -33.07 13.74
C LYS A 124 -6.08 -33.36 12.89
N LEU A 125 -5.49 -32.32 12.30
CA LEU A 125 -4.30 -32.43 11.45
C LEU A 125 -2.98 -32.36 12.25
N LYS A 126 -3.04 -31.99 13.54
CA LYS A 126 -1.87 -31.69 14.40
C LYS A 126 -0.90 -30.71 13.75
N LYS A 127 -1.43 -29.70 13.04
CA LYS A 127 -0.65 -28.72 12.25
C LYS A 127 -1.24 -27.32 12.40
N LEU A 128 -0.42 -26.30 12.14
CA LEU A 128 -0.91 -24.94 11.89
C LEU A 128 -1.52 -24.86 10.50
N VAL A 129 -2.61 -24.11 10.37
CA VAL A 129 -3.29 -23.82 9.10
C VAL A 129 -3.50 -22.32 8.96
N LEU A 130 -3.46 -21.84 7.72
CA LEU A 130 -3.82 -20.47 7.38
C LEU A 130 -5.31 -20.44 7.03
N SER A 131 -6.07 -19.55 7.66
CA SER A 131 -7.50 -19.33 7.44
C SER A 131 -7.78 -17.87 7.07
N PRO A 132 -8.81 -17.57 6.27
CA PRO A 132 -9.26 -16.20 6.10
C PRO A 132 -9.84 -15.67 7.43
N GLY A 133 -9.55 -14.42 7.76
CA GLY A 133 -10.10 -13.75 8.92
C GLY A 133 -11.60 -13.50 8.79
N GLU A 134 -12.26 -13.37 9.94
CA GLU A 134 -13.66 -12.99 10.01
C GLU A 134 -13.81 -11.48 9.81
N ARG A 135 -14.96 -11.06 9.25
CA ARG A 135 -15.34 -9.64 9.12
C ARG A 135 -15.94 -9.11 10.40
#